data_AF-A0A2P2JB60-F1
#
_entry.id   AF-A0A2P2JB60-F1
#
_cell.length_a   1.000
_cell.length_b   1.000
_cell.length_c   1.000
_cell.angle_alpha   90.00
_cell.angle_beta   90.00
_cell.angle_gamma   90.00
#
_symmetry.space_group_name_H-M   'P 1'
#
loop_
_entity.id
_entity.type
_entity.pdbx_description
1 polymer ?
#
loop_
_entity_poly.entity_id
_entity_poly.type
_entity_poly.pdbx_seq_one_letter_code
_entity_poly.pdbx_strand_id
1 'polypeptide(L)'
;MAASKLQALWNHPAGPKTIHFWAPTFKWGISIANIADFSKPPENLSYPQQIAVTCTGLIWSRYSTVITPKNWNLFSVNVAMAGTGIYQLTRKIQHDYSSGAQTAVAKE
;
A
#
# COMPACT_ATOMS: atom_id res chain seq x y z
N MET A 1 -1.73 33.07 -9.94
CA MET A 1 -0.84 31.88 -9.94
C MET A 1 -1.53 30.54 -9.67
N ALA A 2 -2.61 30.46 -8.86
CA ALA A 2 -3.31 29.19 -8.59
C ALA A 2 -4.05 28.58 -9.80
N ALA A 3 -4.69 29.42 -10.64
CA ALA A 3 -5.38 28.97 -11.86
C ALA A 3 -4.44 28.23 -12.83
N SER A 4 -3.18 28.67 -12.94
CA SER A 4 -2.18 28.03 -13.80
C SER A 4 -1.78 26.62 -13.35
N LYS A 5 -1.76 26.36 -12.03
CA LYS A 5 -1.42 25.03 -11.50
C LYS A 5 -2.58 24.05 -11.64
N LEU A 6 -3.82 24.52 -11.44
CA LEU A 6 -5.02 23.71 -11.71
C LEU A 6 -5.15 23.37 -13.19
N GLN A 7 -4.92 24.36 -14.08
CA GLN A 7 -4.90 24.16 -15.53
C GLN A 7 -3.82 23.15 -15.95
N ALA A 8 -2.64 23.21 -15.33
CA ALA A 8 -1.54 22.27 -15.58
C ALA A 8 -1.86 20.85 -15.13
N LEU A 9 -2.51 20.67 -13.97
CA LEU A 9 -2.97 19.36 -13.49
C LEU A 9 -4.10 18.81 -14.38
N TRP A 10 -5.01 19.67 -14.84
CA TRP A 10 -6.14 19.31 -15.69
C TRP A 10 -5.74 18.88 -17.11
N ASN A 11 -4.65 19.45 -17.63
CA ASN A 11 -4.11 19.14 -18.95
C ASN A 11 -2.92 18.17 -18.91
N HIS A 12 -2.56 17.63 -17.74
CA HIS A 12 -1.49 16.64 -17.63
C HIS A 12 -1.88 15.38 -18.42
N PRO A 13 -0.95 14.73 -19.16
CA PRO A 13 -1.24 13.51 -19.92
C PRO A 13 -1.70 12.33 -19.04
N ALA A 14 -1.30 12.34 -17.75
CA ALA A 14 -1.82 11.44 -16.72
C ALA A 14 -2.80 12.13 -15.74
N GLY A 15 -3.46 13.20 -16.19
CA GLY A 15 -4.39 14.01 -15.40
C GLY A 15 -5.82 13.46 -15.36
N PRO A 16 -6.75 14.17 -14.70
CA PRO A 16 -8.11 13.69 -14.42
C PRO A 16 -8.98 13.33 -15.63
N LYS A 17 -8.57 13.73 -16.84
CA LYS A 17 -9.23 13.40 -18.10
C LYS A 17 -8.91 11.99 -18.62
N THR A 18 -7.91 11.32 -18.05
CA THR A 18 -7.42 10.05 -18.59
C THR A 18 -7.57 8.90 -17.59
N ILE A 19 -7.63 7.68 -18.14
CA ILE A 19 -7.68 6.45 -17.33
C ILE A 19 -6.45 6.32 -16.41
N HIS A 20 -5.33 6.93 -16.80
CA HIS A 20 -4.10 6.95 -16.02
C HIS A 20 -4.27 7.68 -14.68
N PHE A 21 -5.24 8.59 -14.52
CA PHE A 21 -5.55 9.15 -13.21
C PHE A 21 -6.51 8.27 -12.42
N TRP A 22 -7.60 7.82 -13.04
CA TRP A 22 -8.67 7.09 -12.34
C TRP A 22 -8.29 5.68 -11.94
N ALA A 23 -7.51 4.95 -12.74
CA ALA A 23 -7.11 3.59 -12.40
C ALA A 23 -6.25 3.54 -11.10
N PRO A 24 -5.21 4.38 -10.93
CA PRO A 24 -4.52 4.52 -9.64
C PRO A 24 -5.44 5.00 -8.51
N THR A 25 -6.36 5.93 -8.79
CA THR A 25 -7.32 6.41 -7.79
C THR A 25 -8.18 5.29 -7.23
N PHE A 26 -8.71 4.39 -8.06
CA PHE A 26 -9.46 3.22 -7.58
C PHE A 26 -8.56 2.21 -6.86
N LYS A 27 -7.29 2.08 -7.28
CA LYS A 27 -6.34 1.19 -6.60
C LYS A 27 -6.12 1.56 -5.12
N TRP A 28 -6.34 2.82 -4.72
CA TRP A 28 -6.29 3.22 -3.30
C TRP A 28 -7.28 2.45 -2.41
N GLY A 29 -8.35 1.89 -2.98
CA GLY A 29 -9.26 1.01 -2.24
C GLY A 29 -8.54 -0.18 -1.59
N ILE A 30 -7.48 -0.71 -2.20
CA ILE A 30 -6.68 -1.80 -1.63
C ILE A 30 -5.98 -1.33 -0.36
N SER A 31 -5.31 -0.17 -0.41
CA SER A 31 -4.62 0.40 0.75
C SER A 31 -5.60 0.78 1.86
N ILE A 32 -6.77 1.34 1.52
CA ILE A 32 -7.81 1.69 2.50
C ILE A 32 -8.35 0.42 3.18
N ALA A 33 -8.64 -0.64 2.42
CA ALA A 33 -9.07 -1.91 2.99
C ALA A 33 -7.98 -2.51 3.90
N ASN A 34 -6.72 -2.42 3.48
CA ASN A 34 -5.60 -2.87 4.30
C ASN A 34 -5.49 -2.06 5.60
N ILE A 35 -5.73 -0.74 5.57
CA ILE A 35 -5.77 0.10 6.78
C ILE A 35 -6.97 -0.26 7.67
N ALA A 36 -8.15 -0.50 7.10
CA ALA A 36 -9.33 -0.91 7.87
C ALA A 36 -9.10 -2.26 8.57
N ASP A 37 -8.33 -3.15 7.95
CA ASP A 37 -7.90 -4.42 8.56
C ASP A 37 -6.93 -4.22 9.72
N PHE A 38 -6.47 -2.99 10.00
CA PHE A 38 -5.59 -2.77 11.13
C PHE A 38 -6.24 -2.98 12.49
N SER A 39 -7.57 -2.97 12.57
CA SER A 39 -8.30 -3.27 13.79
C SER A 39 -8.54 -4.77 13.99
N LYS A 40 -8.25 -5.61 12.97
CA LYS A 40 -8.45 -7.06 13.07
C LYS A 40 -7.34 -7.72 13.89
N PRO A 41 -7.66 -8.81 14.61
CA PRO A 41 -6.66 -9.55 15.37
C PRO A 41 -5.57 -10.11 14.43
N PRO A 42 -4.28 -10.07 14.82
CA PRO A 42 -3.17 -10.50 13.97
C PRO A 42 -3.24 -11.97 13.53
N GLU A 43 -3.93 -12.81 14.30
CA GLU A 43 -4.18 -14.22 14.04
C GLU A 43 -4.85 -14.43 12.67
N ASN A 44 -5.82 -13.57 12.34
CA ASN A 44 -6.62 -13.64 11.12
C ASN A 44 -5.91 -13.04 9.88
N LEU A 45 -4.70 -12.49 10.06
CA LEU A 45 -3.93 -11.92 8.96
C LEU A 45 -3.18 -13.02 8.19
N SER A 46 -3.23 -12.98 6.87
CA SER A 46 -2.55 -13.93 5.99
C SER A 46 -1.13 -13.47 5.62
N TYR A 47 -0.11 -14.27 5.98
CA TYR A 47 1.29 -14.00 5.64
C TYR A 47 1.51 -13.91 4.11
N PRO A 48 1.11 -14.91 3.30
CA PRO A 48 1.32 -14.85 1.85
C PRO A 48 0.67 -13.61 1.21
N GLN A 49 -0.52 -13.23 1.68
CA GLN A 49 -1.22 -12.06 1.17
C GLN A 49 -0.45 -10.77 1.48
N GLN A 50 0.00 -10.57 2.72
CA GLN A 50 0.69 -9.33 3.07
C GLN A 50 2.09 -9.24 2.49
N ILE A 51 2.77 -10.37 2.31
CA ILE A 51 4.03 -10.44 1.54
C ILE A 51 3.77 -10.05 0.08
N ALA A 52 2.74 -10.61 -0.56
CA ALA A 52 2.40 -10.28 -1.94
C ALA A 52 2.06 -8.79 -2.10
N VAL A 53 1.23 -8.22 -1.22
CA VAL A 53 0.86 -6.80 -1.20
C VAL A 53 2.10 -5.92 -1.03
N THR A 54 3.01 -6.29 -0.12
CA THR A 54 4.25 -5.56 0.13
C THR A 54 5.18 -5.59 -1.08
N CYS A 55 5.49 -6.79 -1.58
CA CYS A 55 6.41 -7.00 -2.70
C CYS A 55 5.90 -6.32 -3.97
N THR A 56 4.61 -6.49 -4.29
CA THR A 56 4.01 -5.84 -5.44
C THR A 56 4.02 -4.31 -5.29
N GLY A 57 3.76 -3.77 -4.10
CA GLY A 57 3.86 -2.34 -3.81
C GLY A 57 5.27 -1.80 -4.09
N LEU A 58 6.31 -2.48 -3.62
CA LEU A 58 7.70 -2.06 -3.84
C LEU A 58 8.10 -2.09 -5.31
N ILE A 59 7.81 -3.20 -6.00
CA ILE A 59 8.15 -3.39 -7.42
C ILE A 59 7.48 -2.30 -8.27
N TRP A 60 6.17 -2.11 -8.10
CA TRP A 60 5.41 -1.15 -8.89
C TRP A 60 5.71 0.31 -8.52
N SER A 61 6.16 0.57 -7.28
CA SER A 61 6.67 1.89 -6.91
C SER A 61 7.87 2.25 -7.80
N ARG A 62 8.83 1.34 -7.99
CA ARG A 62 9.97 1.60 -8.88
C ARG A 62 9.51 1.81 -10.34
N TYR A 63 8.70 0.90 -10.89
CA TYR A 63 8.27 0.99 -12.28
C TYR A 63 7.48 2.28 -12.59
N SER A 64 6.66 2.76 -11.65
CA SER A 64 5.88 4.00 -11.84
C SER A 64 6.74 5.25 -12.09
N THR A 65 8.01 5.25 -11.65
CA THR A 65 8.97 6.35 -11.87
C THR A 65 9.75 6.24 -13.18
N VAL A 66 9.77 5.05 -13.78
CA VAL A 66 10.45 4.76 -15.05
C VAL A 66 9.51 5.02 -16.24
N ILE A 67 8.22 4.81 -16.04
CA ILE A 67 7.19 5.05 -17.07
C ILE A 67 7.09 6.56 -17.36
N THR A 68 7.12 6.91 -18.65
CA THR A 68 6.97 8.28 -19.15
C THR A 68 5.62 8.41 -19.87
N PRO A 69 4.79 9.43 -19.57
CA PRO A 69 4.99 10.47 -18.56
C PRO A 69 4.82 9.97 -17.12
N LYS A 70 5.56 10.55 -16.19
CA LYS A 70 5.56 10.13 -14.77
C LYS A 70 4.20 10.37 -14.13
N ASN A 71 3.67 9.34 -13.49
CA ASN A 71 2.40 9.40 -12.77
C ASN A 71 2.62 9.26 -11.27
N TRP A 72 2.61 10.40 -10.58
CA TRP A 72 2.83 10.45 -9.14
C TRP A 72 1.71 9.78 -8.34
N ASN A 73 0.46 9.75 -8.83
CA ASN A 73 -0.61 9.03 -8.15
C ASN A 73 -0.36 7.51 -8.19
N LEU A 74 0.07 6.99 -9.34
CA LEU A 74 0.48 5.59 -9.47
C LEU A 74 1.66 5.25 -8.56
N PHE A 75 2.63 6.16 -8.41
CA PHE A 75 3.71 5.98 -7.45
C PHE A 75 3.19 5.93 -6.01
N SER A 76 2.42 6.94 -5.60
CA SER A 76 1.92 7.07 -4.23
C SER A 76 1.07 5.89 -3.78
N VAL A 77 0.17 5.36 -4.63
CA VAL A 77 -0.67 4.23 -4.26
C VAL A 77 0.15 2.95 -4.04
N ASN A 78 1.20 2.72 -4.83
CA ASN A 78 2.06 1.54 -4.67
C ASN A 78 2.96 1.64 -3.43
N VAL A 79 3.43 2.85 -3.11
CA VAL A 79 4.18 3.10 -1.87
C VAL A 79 3.28 2.91 -0.65
N ALA A 80 2.05 3.43 -0.69
CA ALA A 80 1.09 3.22 0.39
C ALA A 80 0.77 1.74 0.58
N MET A 81 0.54 1.00 -0.50
CA MET A 81 0.32 -0.44 -0.47
C MET A 81 1.49 -1.23 0.14
N ALA A 82 2.74 -0.85 -0.20
CA ALA A 82 3.92 -1.43 0.43
C ALA A 82 3.99 -1.10 1.93
N GLY A 83 3.75 0.16 2.31
CA GLY A 83 3.79 0.59 3.70
C GLY A 83 2.74 -0.09 4.58
N THR A 84 1.50 -0.18 4.11
CA THR A 84 0.43 -0.85 4.86
C THR A 84 0.70 -2.35 5.00
N GLY A 85 1.21 -2.99 3.93
CA GLY A 85 1.60 -4.41 3.97
C GLY A 85 2.74 -4.69 4.95
N ILE A 86 3.78 -3.84 4.98
CA ILE A 86 4.89 -3.95 5.94
C ILE A 86 4.36 -3.85 7.37
N TYR A 87 3.51 -2.86 7.67
CA TYR A 87 2.94 -2.71 9.00
C TYR A 87 2.14 -3.94 9.45
N GLN A 88 1.35 -4.52 8.54
CA GLN A 88 0.62 -5.76 8.81
C GLN A 88 1.48 -7.01 8.95
N LEU A 89 2.64 -7.05 8.29
CA LEU A 89 3.62 -8.11 8.52
C LEU A 89 4.29 -7.95 9.88
N THR A 90 4.76 -6.75 10.21
CA THR A 90 5.44 -6.46 11.47
C THR A 90 4.58 -6.82 12.67
N ARG A 91 3.29 -6.44 12.67
CA ARG A 91 2.38 -6.76 13.78
C ARG A 91 2.12 -8.26 13.92
N LYS A 92 2.02 -9.01 12.81
CA LYS A 92 1.77 -10.45 12.85
C LYS A 92 2.99 -11.18 13.38
N ILE A 93 4.18 -10.79 12.90
CA ILE A 93 5.45 -11.31 13.37
C ILE A 93 5.60 -11.06 14.88
N GLN A 94 5.36 -9.83 15.34
CA GLN A 94 5.43 -9.50 16.77
C GLN A 94 4.45 -10.34 17.61
N HIS A 95 3.21 -10.50 17.13
CA HIS A 95 2.21 -11.31 17.80
C HIS A 95 2.63 -12.79 17.93
N ASP A 96 3.17 -13.37 16.86
CA ASP A 96 3.59 -14.77 16.84
C ASP A 96 4.80 -15.00 17.77
N TYR A 97 5.75 -14.06 17.83
CA TYR A 97 6.86 -14.12 18.80
C TYR A 97 6.39 -14.03 20.25
N SER A 98 5.47 -13.10 20.56
CA SER A 98 4.93 -12.96 21.93
C SER A 98 4.10 -14.17 22.35
N SER A 99 3.32 -14.74 21.43
CA SER A 99 2.51 -15.95 21.68
C SER A 99 3.39 -17.19 21.87
N GLY A 100 4.47 -17.30 21.10
CA GLY A 100 5.48 -18.34 21.27
C GLY A 100 6.18 -18.27 22.63
N ALA A 101 6.51 -17.06 23.10
CA ALA A 101 7.10 -16.85 24.42
C ALA A 101 6.13 -17.24 25.57
N GLN A 102 4.85 -16.87 25.48
CA GLN A 102 3.84 -17.28 26.46
C GLN A 102 3.64 -18.79 26.50
N THR A 103 3.64 -19.45 25.34
CA THR A 103 3.50 -20.90 25.24
C THR A 103 4.70 -21.65 25.82
N ALA A 104 5.91 -21.06 25.73
CA ALA A 104 7.11 -21.62 26.32
C ALA A 104 7.11 -21.52 27.85
N VAL A 105 6.72 -20.36 28.41
CA VAL A 105 6.62 -20.15 29.86
C VAL A 105 5.52 -21.00 30.50
N ALA A 106 4.40 -21.23 29.80
CA ALA A 106 3.31 -22.08 30.30
C ALA A 106 3.64 -23.59 30.31
N LYS A 107 4.77 -24.00 29.71
CA LYS A 107 5.23 -25.39 29.68
C LYS A 107 6.35 -25.67 30.70
N GLU A 108 6.84 -24.66 31.40
CA GLU A 108 7.73 -24.77 32.56
C GLU A 108 6.92 -24.80 33.86
#